data_AF-A0A0W0FFJ0-F1
#
_entry.id   AF-A0A0W0FFJ0-F1
#
_cell.length_a   1.000
_cell.length_b   1.000
_cell.length_c   1.000
_cell.angle_alpha   90.00
_cell.angle_beta   90.00
_cell.angle_gamma   90.00
#
_symmetry.space_group_name_H-M   'P 1'
#
loop_
_entity.id
_entity.type
_entity.pdbx_description
1 polymer ?
#
loop_
_entity_poly.entity_id
_entity_poly.type
_entity_poly.pdbx_seq_one_letter_code
_entity_poly.pdbx_strand_id
1 'polypeptide(L)'
;MPTGVQLFLHAEQFCAQGRIEDTFEYYTKAIKKIVKDENLLAASPAISPDPTFPRARSSLEKFSWILQRSTSVQKQRYAYKLLASYRPISNHDFERFRTERQKIYLAGMRITAGLTLGLMAWDAGDRPTAVKRYREAIDLAAQYPQYDDKTRATNPWERYVSQDVQETRDNLSILLTNDETNARILAEEFGIPGAGEHRKEVLGIGQIRREGGGRVTFVKNVQVASDKCGACGKRDAKLMKCSACKTVTYCNVACQKVDWQYVHFSQMSLMIIEHSQRLLTPLQEAQAHLQNIESIITSTLTIAIHNTVFFLDDVAPLHVTYRG
;
A
#
# COMPACT_ATOMS: atom_id res chain seq x y z
N MET A 1 18.20 37.70 21.95
CA MET A 1 18.04 36.61 20.94
C MET A 1 16.70 36.78 20.26
N PRO A 2 16.58 36.51 18.94
CA PRO A 2 15.29 36.64 18.25
C PRO A 2 14.26 35.64 18.81
N THR A 3 13.01 36.07 18.85
CA THR A 3 11.86 35.19 19.14
C THR A 3 11.67 34.21 17.99
N GLY A 4 11.05 33.07 18.25
CA GLY A 4 10.61 32.11 17.25
C GLY A 4 9.69 32.74 16.20
N VAL A 5 8.82 33.66 16.61
CA VAL A 5 8.02 34.49 15.69
C VAL A 5 8.89 35.39 14.80
N GLN A 6 9.92 36.04 15.34
CA GLN A 6 10.87 36.83 14.53
C GLN A 6 11.66 35.95 13.56
N LEU A 7 12.07 34.75 13.98
CA LEU A 7 12.72 33.77 13.09
C LEU A 7 11.77 33.33 11.97
N PHE A 8 10.48 33.15 12.27
CA PHE A 8 9.46 32.82 11.29
C PHE A 8 9.29 33.94 10.26
N LEU A 9 9.22 35.19 10.71
CA LEU A 9 9.17 36.38 9.84
C LEU A 9 10.37 36.45 8.89
N HIS A 10 11.58 36.17 9.39
CA HIS A 10 12.77 36.11 8.53
C HIS A 10 12.69 34.97 7.51
N ALA A 11 12.12 33.81 7.87
CA ALA A 11 11.89 32.74 6.90
C ALA A 11 10.96 33.18 5.77
N GLU A 12 9.87 33.90 6.08
CA GLU A 12 8.95 34.45 5.06
C GLU A 12 9.67 35.46 4.15
N GLN A 13 10.54 36.31 4.70
CA GLN A 13 11.36 37.24 3.91
C GLN A 13 12.31 36.51 2.95
N PHE A 14 13.00 35.46 3.42
CA PHE A 14 13.85 34.63 2.55
C PHE A 14 13.02 33.92 1.48
N CYS A 15 11.81 33.47 1.82
CA CYS A 15 10.93 32.81 0.87
C CYS A 15 10.53 33.78 -0.26
N ALA A 16 10.18 35.02 0.09
CA ALA A 16 9.85 36.07 -0.87
C ALA A 16 11.04 36.45 -1.78
N GLN A 17 12.27 36.30 -1.28
CA GLN A 17 13.50 36.52 -2.04
C GLN A 17 13.93 35.31 -2.90
N GLY A 18 13.18 34.20 -2.87
CA GLY A 18 13.57 32.95 -3.53
C GLY A 18 14.75 32.22 -2.87
N ARG A 19 15.17 32.63 -1.67
CA ARG A 19 16.27 32.04 -0.88
C ARG A 19 15.76 30.84 -0.08
N ILE A 20 15.49 29.74 -0.77
CA ILE A 20 14.74 28.62 -0.21
C ILE A 20 15.52 27.86 0.88
N GLU A 21 16.84 27.74 0.76
CA GLU A 21 17.69 27.07 1.74
C GLU A 21 17.64 27.79 3.10
N ASP A 22 17.83 29.12 3.07
CA ASP A 22 17.73 29.98 4.26
C ASP A 22 16.31 29.95 4.85
N THR A 23 15.30 29.94 3.98
CA THR A 23 13.89 29.81 4.37
C THR A 23 13.68 28.56 5.24
N PHE A 24 14.16 27.40 4.80
CA PHE A 24 14.02 26.15 5.54
C PHE A 24 14.80 26.13 6.85
N GLU A 25 16.02 26.66 6.85
CA GLU A 25 16.81 26.77 8.05
C GLU A 25 16.10 27.63 9.10
N TYR A 26 15.59 28.79 8.70
CA TYR A 26 14.89 29.70 9.60
C TYR A 26 13.54 29.17 10.06
N TYR A 27 12.75 28.50 9.22
CA TYR A 27 11.55 27.81 9.70
C TYR A 27 11.87 26.73 10.71
N THR A 28 12.92 25.94 10.47
CA THR A 28 13.34 24.89 11.41
C THR A 28 13.75 25.50 12.76
N LYS A 29 14.52 26.60 12.74
CA LYS A 29 14.90 27.34 13.95
C LYS A 29 13.66 27.94 14.63
N ALA A 30 12.76 28.54 13.88
CA ALA A 30 11.53 29.15 14.37
C ALA A 30 10.64 28.11 15.06
N ILE A 31 10.32 26.99 14.41
CA ILE A 31 9.49 25.92 14.95
C ILE A 31 10.11 25.36 16.24
N LYS A 32 11.41 25.06 16.23
CA LYS A 32 12.11 24.60 17.43
C LYS A 32 12.05 25.62 18.56
N LYS A 33 12.25 26.91 18.27
CA LYS A 33 12.21 28.00 19.25
C LYS A 33 10.80 28.20 19.82
N ILE A 34 9.79 28.24 18.96
CA ILE A 34 8.36 28.37 19.34
C ILE A 34 7.97 27.22 20.26
N VAL A 35 8.26 25.99 19.85
CA VAL A 35 7.92 24.77 20.62
C VAL A 35 8.69 24.70 21.94
N LYS A 36 9.96 25.11 21.98
CA LYS A 36 10.79 25.04 23.18
C LYS A 36 10.55 26.19 24.17
N ASP A 37 10.46 27.43 23.68
CA ASP A 37 10.61 28.62 24.52
C ASP A 37 9.36 29.54 24.54
N GLU A 38 8.39 29.42 23.63
CA GLU A 38 7.24 30.37 23.53
C GLU A 38 5.85 29.80 23.88
N ASN A 39 4.93 30.66 24.30
CA ASN A 39 3.55 30.24 24.59
C ASN A 39 2.79 29.95 23.29
N LEU A 40 2.55 28.68 22.99
CA LEU A 40 1.84 28.21 21.79
C LEU A 40 0.38 28.68 21.69
N LEU A 41 -0.21 29.11 22.80
CA LEU A 41 -1.58 29.60 22.84
C LEU A 41 -1.65 31.13 22.75
N ALA A 42 -0.50 31.82 22.74
CA ALA A 42 -0.49 33.26 22.53
C ALA A 42 -0.99 33.57 21.11
N ALA A 43 -1.82 34.61 20.99
CA ALA A 43 -2.23 35.10 19.69
C ALA A 43 -0.99 35.47 18.87
N SER A 44 -0.83 34.88 17.69
CA SER A 44 0.22 35.30 16.77
C SER A 44 0.02 36.78 16.46
N PRO A 45 1.08 37.59 16.43
CA PRO A 45 0.97 38.94 15.90
C PRO A 45 0.41 38.86 14.47
N ALA A 46 -0.42 39.82 14.08
CA ALA A 46 -0.95 39.89 12.71
C ALA A 46 0.22 40.14 11.76
N ILE A 47 0.70 39.08 11.10
CA ILE A 47 2.05 39.03 10.53
C ILE A 47 2.09 39.05 9.01
N SER A 48 0.98 38.89 8.30
CA SER A 48 1.03 38.82 6.83
C SER A 48 0.95 40.21 6.18
N PRO A 49 2.02 40.69 5.50
CA PRO A 49 1.95 41.89 4.67
C PRO A 49 1.18 41.65 3.35
N ASP A 50 1.00 40.38 2.95
CA ASP A 50 0.26 40.03 1.73
C ASP A 50 -1.24 39.87 2.02
N PRO A 51 -2.12 40.71 1.43
CA PRO A 51 -3.57 40.63 1.61
C PRO A 51 -4.19 39.44 0.86
N THR A 52 -3.50 38.85 -0.12
CA THR A 52 -3.94 37.66 -0.85
C THR A 52 -3.65 36.37 -0.08
N PHE A 53 -2.73 36.43 0.88
CA PHE A 53 -2.38 35.29 1.71
C PHE A 53 -3.43 35.11 2.83
N PRO A 54 -4.05 33.93 2.98
CA PRO A 54 -5.13 33.74 3.94
C PRO A 54 -4.65 34.07 5.37
N ARG A 55 -5.25 35.10 5.99
CA ARG A 55 -4.84 35.63 7.31
C ARG A 55 -4.92 34.62 8.46
N ALA A 56 -5.58 33.48 8.27
CA ALA A 56 -5.92 32.53 9.32
C ALA A 56 -4.95 31.36 9.50
N ARG A 57 -3.83 31.30 8.75
CA ARG A 57 -2.96 30.13 8.76
C ARG A 57 -1.94 30.17 9.89
N SER A 58 -1.91 29.13 10.72
CA SER A 58 -0.85 28.95 11.71
C SER A 58 0.52 28.80 11.04
N SER A 59 1.60 29.03 11.78
CA SER A 59 2.99 28.87 11.30
C SER A 59 3.25 27.49 10.68
N LEU A 60 2.54 26.45 11.17
CA LEU A 60 2.67 25.08 10.68
C LEU A 60 1.99 24.88 9.32
N GLU A 61 0.85 25.52 9.08
CA GLU A 61 0.13 25.45 7.81
C GLU A 61 0.92 26.10 6.68
N LYS A 62 1.50 27.27 6.98
CA LYS A 62 2.42 27.95 6.07
C LYS A 62 3.60 27.06 5.73
N PHE A 63 4.20 26.42 6.74
CA PHE A 63 5.28 25.47 6.54
C PHE A 63 4.85 24.31 5.65
N SER A 64 3.71 23.67 5.92
CA SER A 64 3.17 22.56 5.10
C SER A 64 2.97 22.97 3.62
N TRP A 65 2.41 24.16 3.38
CA TRP A 65 2.20 24.66 2.02
C TRP A 65 3.51 24.94 1.28
N ILE A 66 4.53 25.50 1.96
CA ILE A 66 5.85 25.74 1.35
C ILE A 66 6.52 24.41 0.99
N LEU A 67 6.33 23.38 1.83
CA LEU A 67 6.82 22.03 1.53
C LEU A 67 6.22 21.45 0.26
N GLN A 68 4.92 21.62 0.06
CA GLN A 68 4.23 21.12 -1.12
C GLN A 68 4.72 21.77 -2.42
N ARG A 69 5.15 23.04 -2.38
CA ARG A 69 5.62 23.75 -3.60
C ARG A 69 7.11 23.53 -3.90
N SER A 70 7.87 22.99 -2.96
CA SER A 70 9.31 22.79 -3.14
C SER A 70 9.60 21.50 -3.93
N THR A 71 9.95 21.66 -5.21
CA THR A 71 10.22 20.54 -6.14
C THR A 71 11.60 19.90 -5.99
N SER A 72 12.55 20.49 -5.27
CA SER A 72 13.91 19.94 -5.20
C SER A 72 14.04 18.82 -4.15
N VAL A 73 14.70 17.72 -4.54
CA VAL A 73 14.96 16.55 -3.69
C VAL A 73 15.72 16.91 -2.39
N GLN A 74 16.68 17.84 -2.46
CA GLN A 74 17.50 18.21 -1.30
C GLN A 74 16.68 18.97 -0.23
N LYS A 75 15.75 19.82 -0.67
CA LYS A 75 14.81 20.55 0.19
C LYS A 75 13.86 19.61 0.94
N GLN A 76 13.44 18.52 0.30
CA GLN A 76 12.59 17.50 0.92
C GLN A 76 13.27 16.82 2.12
N ARG A 77 14.62 16.75 2.16
CA ARG A 77 15.35 16.08 3.25
C ARG A 77 15.24 16.79 4.60
N TYR A 78 15.40 18.12 4.63
CA TYR A 78 15.32 18.90 5.88
C TYR A 78 13.89 18.94 6.42
N ALA A 79 12.94 19.19 5.51
CA ALA A 79 11.52 19.10 5.77
C ALA A 79 11.12 17.76 6.39
N TYR A 80 11.55 16.67 5.75
CA TYR A 80 11.28 15.33 6.22
C TYR A 80 11.83 15.09 7.62
N LYS A 81 13.07 15.52 7.90
CA LYS A 81 13.68 15.35 9.24
C LYS A 81 12.89 16.09 10.32
N LEU A 82 12.42 17.30 10.03
CA LEU A 82 11.59 18.07 10.95
C LEU A 82 10.22 17.42 11.16
N LEU A 83 9.50 17.10 10.09
CA LEU A 83 8.18 16.46 10.21
C LEU A 83 8.28 15.08 10.88
N ALA A 84 9.34 14.33 10.63
CA ALA A 84 9.57 13.02 11.23
C ALA A 84 9.71 13.09 12.76
N SER A 85 10.21 14.19 13.33
CA SER A 85 10.25 14.36 14.80
C SER A 85 8.86 14.59 15.41
N TYR A 86 7.86 14.91 14.60
CA TYR A 86 6.46 15.07 15.02
C TYR A 86 5.57 13.92 14.54
N ARG A 87 6.14 12.76 14.18
CA ARG A 87 5.34 11.61 13.77
C ARG A 87 4.37 11.18 14.89
N PRO A 88 3.13 10.75 14.57
CA PRO A 88 2.19 10.22 15.55
C PRO A 88 2.77 9.15 16.50
N ILE A 89 3.61 8.24 15.98
CA ILE A 89 4.28 7.16 16.75
C ILE A 89 5.67 7.57 17.26
N SER A 90 6.02 8.86 17.28
CA SER A 90 7.30 9.27 17.87
C SER A 90 7.22 9.17 19.40
N ASN A 91 8.13 8.40 20.00
CA ASN A 91 8.34 8.38 21.46
C ASN A 91 9.06 9.64 21.95
N HIS A 92 9.02 10.73 21.17
CA HIS A 92 9.65 11.97 21.56
C HIS A 92 8.75 12.63 22.61
N ASP A 93 9.22 12.64 23.85
CA ASP A 93 8.55 13.35 24.92
C ASP A 93 8.70 14.86 24.71
N PHE A 94 7.61 15.57 24.88
CA PHE A 94 7.59 17.02 24.83
C PHE A 94 7.18 17.53 26.22
N GLU A 95 8.14 17.55 27.15
CA GLU A 95 7.96 17.90 28.59
C GLU A 95 7.20 19.20 28.86
N ARG A 96 7.12 20.06 27.84
CA ARG A 96 6.49 21.37 27.90
C ARG A 96 4.98 21.35 27.75
N PHE A 97 4.42 20.36 27.06
CA PHE A 97 2.97 20.28 26.84
C PHE A 97 2.30 19.64 28.06
N ARG A 98 2.25 20.41 29.15
CA ARG A 98 1.78 19.94 30.46
C ARG A 98 0.26 20.02 30.57
N THR A 99 -0.34 21.07 30.02
CA THR A 99 -1.79 21.27 30.10
C THR A 99 -2.51 20.43 29.06
N GLU A 100 -3.76 20.06 29.34
CA GLU A 100 -4.56 19.25 28.40
C GLU A 100 -4.74 19.95 27.06
N ARG A 101 -4.98 21.26 27.09
CA ARG A 101 -5.08 22.09 25.87
C ARG A 101 -3.78 22.09 25.06
N GLN A 102 -2.63 22.09 25.72
CA GLN A 102 -1.33 21.96 25.05
C GLN A 102 -1.17 20.58 24.43
N LYS A 103 -1.50 19.49 25.14
CA LYS A 103 -1.44 18.13 24.59
C LYS A 103 -2.31 17.97 23.35
N ILE A 104 -3.52 18.52 23.38
CA ILE A 104 -4.42 18.61 22.22
C ILE A 104 -3.72 19.32 21.07
N TYR A 105 -3.14 20.50 21.32
CA TYR A 105 -2.44 21.26 20.28
C TYR A 105 -1.26 20.47 19.67
N LEU A 106 -0.48 19.79 20.50
CA LEU A 106 0.60 18.89 20.06
C LEU A 106 0.06 17.75 19.19
N ALA A 107 -1.08 17.16 19.55
CA ALA A 107 -1.71 16.14 18.73
C ALA A 107 -2.09 16.69 17.36
N GLY A 108 -2.66 17.90 17.27
CA GLY A 108 -2.93 18.57 16.00
C GLY A 108 -1.67 18.77 15.14
N MET A 109 -0.54 19.15 15.76
CA MET A 109 0.74 19.27 15.06
C MET A 109 1.23 17.91 14.54
N ARG A 110 1.11 16.85 15.35
CA ARG A 110 1.53 15.49 14.98
C ARG A 110 0.66 14.90 13.86
N ILE A 111 -0.65 15.15 13.90
CA ILE A 111 -1.60 14.80 12.83
C ILE A 111 -1.15 15.49 11.54
N THR A 112 -1.03 16.82 11.54
CA THR A 112 -0.63 17.61 10.37
C THR A 112 0.70 17.10 9.80
N ALA A 113 1.70 16.86 10.64
CA ALA A 113 2.99 16.32 10.21
C ALA A 113 2.87 14.92 9.58
N GLY A 114 2.03 14.05 10.14
CA GLY A 114 1.72 12.73 9.58
C GLY A 114 1.06 12.82 8.20
N LEU A 115 0.08 13.71 8.03
CA LEU A 115 -0.59 13.95 6.75
C LEU A 115 0.40 14.49 5.70
N THR A 116 1.21 15.50 6.04
CA THR A 116 2.23 16.03 5.13
C THR A 116 3.27 14.98 4.73
N LEU A 117 3.73 14.15 5.66
CA LEU A 117 4.64 13.04 5.35
C LEU A 117 3.99 12.00 4.43
N GLY A 118 2.69 11.75 4.58
CA GLY A 118 1.93 10.88 3.68
C GLY A 118 1.87 11.44 2.26
N LEU A 119 1.59 12.74 2.13
CA LEU A 119 1.57 13.43 0.84
C LEU A 119 2.95 13.44 0.17
N MET A 120 4.02 13.71 0.93
CA MET A 120 5.38 13.64 0.40
C MET A 120 5.75 12.22 -0.10
N ALA A 121 5.33 11.18 0.62
CA ALA A 121 5.54 9.80 0.20
C ALA A 121 4.73 9.47 -1.06
N TRP A 122 3.50 9.99 -1.16
CA TRP A 122 2.66 9.88 -2.36
C TRP A 122 3.31 10.54 -3.58
N ASP A 123 3.87 11.73 -3.41
CA ASP A 123 4.57 12.45 -4.48
C ASP A 123 5.88 11.77 -4.90
N ALA A 124 6.55 11.11 -3.96
CA ALA A 124 7.71 10.26 -4.24
C ALA A 124 7.34 8.92 -4.91
N GLY A 125 6.04 8.61 -5.09
CA GLY A 125 5.56 7.34 -5.62
C GLY A 125 5.62 6.16 -4.64
N ASP A 126 5.99 6.39 -3.37
CA ASP A 126 5.99 5.37 -2.31
C ASP A 126 4.59 5.29 -1.68
N ARG A 127 3.64 4.71 -2.42
CA ARG A 127 2.25 4.51 -1.98
C ARG A 127 2.15 3.73 -0.65
N PRO A 128 2.92 2.64 -0.40
CA PRO A 128 2.84 1.94 0.87
C PRO A 128 3.21 2.84 2.05
N THR A 129 4.25 3.67 1.90
CA THR A 129 4.60 4.64 2.94
C THR A 129 3.51 5.70 3.08
N ALA A 130 2.93 6.21 1.99
CA ALA A 130 1.85 7.20 2.03
C ALA A 130 0.64 6.71 2.84
N VAL A 131 0.11 5.52 2.49
CA VAL A 131 -1.01 4.87 3.19
C VAL A 131 -0.72 4.76 4.68
N LYS A 132 0.47 4.27 5.02
CA LYS A 132 0.89 4.10 6.41
C LYS A 132 0.86 5.42 7.17
N ARG A 133 1.37 6.51 6.59
CA ARG A 133 1.40 7.82 7.26
C ARG A 133 0.01 8.43 7.41
N TYR A 134 -0.85 8.29 6.40
CA TYR A 134 -2.23 8.74 6.49
C TYR A 134 -2.99 8.02 7.59
N ARG A 135 -2.88 6.69 7.69
CA ARG A 135 -3.52 5.93 8.77
C ARG A 135 -3.02 6.31 10.15
N GLU A 136 -1.70 6.41 10.33
CA GLU A 136 -1.13 6.84 11.61
C GLU A 136 -1.66 8.21 12.07
N ALA A 137 -1.87 9.14 11.13
CA ALA A 137 -2.43 10.45 11.42
C ALA A 137 -3.94 10.40 11.70
N ILE A 138 -4.70 9.62 10.92
CA ILE A 138 -6.16 9.42 11.11
C ILE A 138 -6.45 8.69 12.43
N ASP A 139 -5.69 7.66 12.77
CA ASP A 139 -5.80 6.91 14.02
C ASP A 139 -5.49 7.80 15.24
N LEU A 140 -4.54 8.73 15.10
CA LEU A 140 -4.30 9.74 16.12
C LEU A 140 -5.46 10.74 16.19
N ALA A 141 -5.98 11.21 15.05
CA ALA A 141 -7.11 12.14 15.03
C ALA A 141 -8.37 11.55 15.69
N ALA A 142 -8.64 10.25 15.52
CA ALA A 142 -9.76 9.56 16.15
C ALA A 142 -9.72 9.59 17.70
N GLN A 143 -8.55 9.81 18.31
CA GLN A 143 -8.41 9.95 19.76
C GLN A 143 -8.81 11.35 20.28
N TYR A 144 -8.99 12.32 19.37
CA TYR A 144 -9.26 13.72 19.67
C TYR A 144 -10.50 14.20 18.88
N PRO A 145 -11.70 14.20 19.50
CA PRO A 145 -12.95 14.46 18.78
C PRO A 145 -13.00 15.75 17.96
N GLN A 146 -12.31 16.81 18.38
CA GLN A 146 -12.21 18.09 17.68
C GLN A 146 -11.42 18.03 16.36
N TYR A 147 -10.59 16.99 16.16
CA TYR A 147 -9.90 16.73 14.90
C TYR A 147 -10.63 15.67 14.07
N ASP A 148 -11.29 14.71 14.73
CA ASP A 148 -12.06 13.67 14.05
C ASP A 148 -13.35 14.19 13.40
N ASP A 149 -14.03 15.13 14.07
CA ASP A 149 -15.32 15.69 13.67
C ASP A 149 -15.26 17.22 13.58
N LYS A 150 -15.44 17.74 12.36
CA LYS A 150 -15.36 19.18 12.07
C LYS A 150 -16.37 19.99 12.87
N THR A 151 -17.50 19.41 13.28
CA THR A 151 -18.52 20.10 14.08
C THR A 151 -18.08 20.34 15.52
N ARG A 152 -17.11 19.56 16.02
CA ARG A 152 -16.54 19.68 17.37
C ARG A 152 -15.37 20.65 17.45
N ALA A 153 -14.91 21.16 16.31
CA ALA A 153 -13.80 22.10 16.24
C ALA A 153 -14.21 23.51 16.69
N THR A 154 -13.68 23.93 17.83
CA THR A 154 -14.03 25.19 18.51
C THR A 154 -13.27 26.39 17.96
N ASN A 155 -12.04 26.18 17.49
CA ASN A 155 -11.16 27.25 17.00
C ASN A 155 -10.70 27.02 15.55
N PRO A 156 -10.16 28.07 14.87
CA PRO A 156 -9.76 27.96 13.47
C PRO A 156 -8.73 26.86 13.20
N TRP A 157 -7.78 26.65 14.11
CA TRP A 157 -6.76 25.60 13.98
C TRP A 157 -7.38 24.19 14.01
N GLU A 158 -8.29 23.93 14.94
CA GLU A 158 -9.02 22.64 14.98
C GLU A 158 -9.81 22.38 13.71
N ARG A 159 -10.47 23.40 13.17
CA ARG A 159 -11.24 23.27 11.92
C ARG A 159 -10.34 22.96 10.73
N TYR A 160 -9.17 23.60 10.68
CA TYR A 160 -8.16 23.34 9.66
C TYR A 160 -7.68 21.88 9.74
N VAL A 161 -7.20 21.43 10.91
CA VAL A 161 -6.69 20.05 11.07
C VAL A 161 -7.79 19.04 10.79
N SER A 162 -9.02 19.29 11.27
CA SER A 162 -10.15 18.38 11.00
C SER A 162 -10.50 18.30 9.52
N GLN A 163 -10.44 19.43 8.80
CA GLN A 163 -10.65 19.44 7.35
C GLN A 163 -9.57 18.62 6.63
N ASP A 164 -8.28 18.84 6.94
CA ASP A 164 -7.17 18.06 6.36
C ASP A 164 -7.34 16.56 6.63
N VAL A 165 -7.84 16.18 7.81
CA VAL A 165 -8.15 14.78 8.16
C VAL A 165 -9.26 14.21 7.27
N GLN A 166 -10.35 14.93 7.04
CA GLN A 166 -11.43 14.45 6.16
C GLN A 166 -10.96 14.33 4.70
N GLU A 167 -10.29 15.36 4.18
CA GLU A 167 -9.75 15.31 2.81
C GLU A 167 -8.78 14.13 2.65
N THR A 168 -7.97 13.85 3.68
CA THR A 168 -7.07 12.70 3.66
C THR A 168 -7.81 11.37 3.74
N ARG A 169 -8.93 11.26 4.45
CA ARG A 169 -9.77 10.05 4.45
C ARG A 169 -10.31 9.75 3.05
N ASP A 170 -10.82 10.77 2.37
CA ASP A 170 -11.32 10.63 1.01
C ASP A 170 -10.21 10.21 0.05
N ASN A 171 -9.05 10.88 0.12
CA ASN A 171 -7.88 10.54 -0.67
C ASN A 171 -7.37 9.12 -0.39
N LEU A 172 -7.34 8.71 0.87
CA LEU A 172 -6.93 7.36 1.27
C LEU A 172 -7.92 6.31 0.76
N SER A 173 -9.23 6.58 0.82
CA SER A 173 -10.26 5.71 0.27
C SER A 173 -10.04 5.48 -1.23
N ILE A 174 -9.90 6.57 -1.99
CA ILE A 174 -9.62 6.53 -3.43
C ILE A 174 -8.32 5.75 -3.72
N LEU A 175 -7.27 6.00 -2.95
CA LEU A 175 -6.00 5.30 -3.08
C LEU A 175 -6.17 3.79 -2.91
N LEU A 176 -6.86 3.36 -1.86
CA LEU A 176 -7.07 1.95 -1.55
C LEU A 176 -7.95 1.26 -2.60
N THR A 177 -9.02 1.93 -3.05
CA THR A 177 -9.88 1.41 -4.13
C THR A 177 -9.10 1.28 -5.44
N ASN A 178 -8.23 2.23 -5.76
CA ASN A 178 -7.37 2.14 -6.95
C ASN A 178 -6.39 0.98 -6.85
N ASP A 179 -5.78 0.77 -5.67
CA ASP A 179 -4.86 -0.34 -5.45
C ASP A 179 -5.57 -1.70 -5.58
N GLU A 180 -6.78 -1.84 -5.04
CA GLU A 180 -7.59 -3.05 -5.19
C GLU A 180 -8.05 -3.28 -6.63
N THR A 181 -8.45 -2.21 -7.34
CA THR A 181 -8.83 -2.29 -8.75
C THR A 181 -7.65 -2.71 -9.62
N ASN A 182 -6.48 -2.12 -9.42
CA ASN A 182 -5.27 -2.45 -10.18
C ASN A 182 -4.82 -3.88 -9.92
N ALA A 183 -4.85 -4.33 -8.66
CA ALA A 183 -4.54 -5.71 -8.31
C ALA A 183 -5.50 -6.71 -8.99
N ARG A 184 -6.80 -6.39 -9.04
CA ARG A 184 -7.79 -7.22 -9.74
C ARG A 184 -7.53 -7.28 -11.25
N ILE A 185 -7.33 -6.13 -11.90
CA ILE A 185 -7.05 -6.07 -13.35
C ILE A 185 -5.81 -6.90 -13.70
N LEU A 186 -4.77 -6.86 -12.86
CA LEU A 186 -3.57 -7.68 -13.06
C LEU A 186 -3.82 -9.17 -12.96
N ALA A 187 -4.63 -9.59 -12.00
CA ALA A 187 -5.00 -10.98 -11.85
C ALA A 187 -5.83 -11.47 -13.05
N GLU A 188 -6.78 -10.65 -13.51
CA GLU A 188 -7.72 -10.98 -14.59
C GLU A 188 -7.08 -10.91 -15.99
N GLU A 189 -6.38 -9.83 -16.33
CA GLU A 189 -5.87 -9.60 -17.69
C GLU A 189 -4.52 -10.27 -17.94
N PHE A 190 -3.65 -10.33 -16.93
CA PHE A 190 -2.27 -10.80 -17.10
C PHE A 190 -2.05 -12.18 -16.49
N GLY A 191 -3.06 -12.76 -15.83
CA GLY A 191 -2.92 -14.05 -15.15
C GLY A 191 -1.80 -14.03 -14.11
N ILE A 192 -1.57 -12.89 -13.46
CA ILE A 192 -0.59 -12.74 -12.38
C ILE A 192 -1.37 -12.86 -11.05
N PRO A 193 -1.61 -14.09 -10.55
CA PRO A 193 -2.25 -14.27 -9.27
C PRO A 193 -1.35 -13.70 -8.17
N GLY A 194 -1.96 -13.05 -7.18
CA GLY A 194 -1.24 -12.43 -6.08
C GLY A 194 -0.55 -11.11 -6.43
N ALA A 195 -0.92 -10.47 -7.54
CA ALA A 195 -0.45 -9.12 -7.86
C ALA A 195 -0.72 -8.13 -6.71
N GLY A 196 0.37 -7.66 -6.12
CA GLY A 196 0.47 -6.78 -4.97
C GLY A 196 0.29 -7.45 -3.59
N GLU A 197 0.28 -8.77 -3.52
CA GLU A 197 0.57 -9.49 -2.27
C GLU A 197 1.96 -9.16 -1.71
N HIS A 198 2.86 -8.65 -2.56
CA HIS A 198 4.20 -8.25 -2.18
C HIS A 198 4.30 -6.74 -2.00
N ARG A 199 4.81 -6.36 -0.82
CA ARG A 199 5.10 -4.96 -0.48
C ARG A 199 6.07 -4.37 -1.49
N LYS A 200 5.63 -3.33 -2.22
CA LYS A 200 6.38 -2.63 -3.29
C LYS A 200 6.54 -3.40 -4.60
N GLU A 201 5.58 -4.25 -4.94
CA GLU A 201 5.55 -4.79 -6.30
C GLU A 201 5.46 -3.63 -7.30
N VAL A 202 6.45 -3.57 -8.19
CA VAL A 202 6.51 -2.58 -9.26
C VAL A 202 5.84 -3.19 -10.46
N LEU A 203 4.67 -2.66 -10.79
CA LEU A 203 3.98 -3.03 -12.01
C LEU A 203 4.67 -2.36 -13.19
N GLY A 204 5.01 -3.14 -14.22
CA GLY A 204 5.43 -2.63 -15.52
C GLY A 204 4.30 -1.98 -16.32
N ILE A 205 3.13 -1.79 -15.71
CA ILE A 205 2.00 -1.07 -16.28
C ILE A 205 2.24 0.42 -16.03
N GLY A 206 2.35 1.18 -17.10
CA GLY A 206 2.49 2.61 -16.96
C GLY A 206 1.17 3.29 -16.58
N GLN A 207 1.21 4.18 -15.60
CA GLN A 207 0.06 4.98 -15.17
C GLN A 207 0.21 6.45 -15.58
N ILE A 208 -0.88 7.02 -16.09
CA ILE A 208 -0.99 8.45 -16.31
C ILE A 208 -1.35 9.13 -14.98
N ARG A 209 -0.49 9.99 -14.48
CA ARG A 209 -0.67 10.80 -13.26
C ARG A 209 -0.84 12.27 -13.63
N ARG A 210 -1.92 12.89 -13.16
CA ARG A 210 -2.10 14.35 -13.23
C ARG A 210 -1.53 14.98 -11.96
N GLU A 211 -0.55 15.84 -12.11
CA GLU A 211 0.06 16.60 -11.03
C GLU A 211 -0.76 17.83 -10.69
N GLY A 212 -0.61 18.39 -9.48
CA GLY A 212 -1.34 19.58 -9.04
C GLY A 212 -1.15 20.82 -9.92
N GLY A 213 -0.07 20.88 -10.71
CA GLY A 213 0.17 21.94 -11.71
C GLY A 213 -0.53 21.69 -13.06
N GLY A 214 -1.43 20.70 -13.16
CA GLY A 214 -2.09 20.30 -14.41
C GLY A 214 -1.22 19.46 -15.35
N ARG A 215 0.09 19.33 -15.07
CA ARG A 215 1.01 18.50 -15.83
C ARG A 215 0.58 17.03 -15.77
N VAL A 216 0.54 16.39 -16.93
CA VAL A 216 0.30 14.95 -17.04
C VAL A 216 1.65 14.25 -17.16
N THR A 217 1.90 13.26 -16.31
CA THR A 217 3.13 12.45 -16.33
C THR A 217 2.78 10.99 -16.52
N PHE A 218 3.64 10.25 -17.22
CA PHE A 218 3.52 8.80 -17.39
C PHE A 218 4.55 8.10 -16.50
N VAL A 219 4.07 7.36 -15.51
CA VAL A 219 4.90 6.61 -14.56
C VAL A 219 4.93 5.16 -15.00
N LYS A 220 6.03 4.70 -15.58
CA LYS A 220 6.19 3.32 -16.08
C LYS A 220 6.09 2.23 -15.01
N ASN A 221 6.43 2.59 -13.77
CA ASN A 221 6.67 1.68 -12.66
C ASN A 221 5.76 2.07 -11.51
N VAL A 222 4.53 1.59 -11.52
CA VAL A 222 3.56 1.89 -10.46
C VAL A 222 3.77 0.89 -9.34
N GLN A 223 4.08 1.38 -8.14
CA GLN A 223 4.04 0.53 -6.96
C GLN A 223 2.59 0.36 -6.53
N VAL A 224 2.17 -0.86 -6.21
CA VAL A 224 0.87 -1.12 -5.56
C VAL A 224 1.12 -1.48 -4.09
N ALA A 225 0.29 -0.92 -3.20
CA ALA A 225 0.34 -1.20 -1.78
C ALA A 225 -0.85 -2.09 -1.38
N SER A 226 -0.98 -3.29 -1.95
CA SER A 226 -2.10 -4.20 -1.64
C SER A 226 -1.79 -5.23 -0.56
N ASP A 227 -0.62 -5.20 0.06
CA ASP A 227 -0.31 -6.06 1.19
C ASP A 227 -1.22 -5.73 2.38
N LYS A 228 -2.18 -6.60 2.66
CA LYS A 228 -3.13 -6.48 3.77
C LYS A 228 -3.18 -7.76 4.58
N CYS A 229 -3.35 -7.61 5.89
CA CYS A 229 -3.62 -8.74 6.76
C CYS A 229 -4.88 -9.48 6.28
N GLY A 230 -4.77 -10.77 6.00
CA GLY A 230 -5.89 -11.60 5.54
C GLY A 230 -7.08 -11.59 6.50
N ALA A 231 -6.82 -11.48 7.80
CA ALA A 231 -7.86 -11.48 8.82
C ALA A 231 -8.49 -10.09 9.05
N CYS A 232 -7.67 -9.05 9.27
CA CYS A 232 -8.14 -7.75 9.75
C CYS A 232 -8.00 -6.61 8.75
N GLY A 233 -7.48 -6.87 7.54
CA GLY A 233 -7.33 -5.88 6.47
C GLY A 233 -6.27 -4.78 6.71
N LYS A 234 -5.62 -4.75 7.88
CA LYS A 234 -4.57 -3.76 8.18
C LYS A 234 -3.35 -3.95 7.26
N ARG A 235 -2.86 -2.86 6.66
CA ARG A 235 -1.72 -2.86 5.70
C ARG A 235 -0.39 -2.40 6.30
N ASP A 236 -0.41 -1.89 7.53
CA ASP A 236 0.72 -1.10 8.07
C ASP A 236 1.59 -1.90 9.05
N ALA A 237 1.18 -3.13 9.35
CA ALA A 237 1.90 -4.04 10.22
C ALA A 237 3.04 -4.71 9.46
N LYS A 238 4.06 -5.17 10.20
CA LYS A 238 5.02 -6.14 9.65
C LYS A 238 4.26 -7.42 9.37
N LEU A 239 3.77 -7.57 8.14
CA LEU A 239 2.99 -8.72 7.74
C LEU A 239 3.91 -9.95 7.68
N MET A 240 3.51 -11.02 8.36
CA MET A 240 4.15 -12.33 8.33
C MET A 240 3.36 -13.26 7.42
N LYS A 241 4.06 -13.97 6.53
CA LYS A 241 3.45 -15.03 5.72
C LYS A 241 3.00 -16.16 6.62
N CYS A 242 1.89 -16.77 6.28
CA CYS A 242 1.42 -17.97 6.92
C CYS A 242 2.50 -19.07 6.86
N SER A 243 2.77 -19.75 7.98
CA SER A 243 3.79 -20.80 8.05
C SER A 243 3.46 -22.03 7.21
N ALA A 244 2.16 -22.31 6.99
CA ALA A 244 1.70 -23.48 6.28
C ALA A 244 1.58 -23.24 4.76
N CYS A 245 0.72 -22.31 4.33
CA CYS A 245 0.46 -22.07 2.91
C CYS A 245 1.47 -21.10 2.25
N LYS A 246 2.12 -20.23 3.03
CA LYS A 246 3.03 -19.16 2.57
C LYS A 246 2.44 -18.15 1.60
N THR A 247 1.14 -18.17 1.36
CA THR A 247 0.42 -17.24 0.46
C THR A 247 -0.18 -16.07 1.23
N VAL A 248 -1.06 -16.36 2.19
CA VAL A 248 -1.73 -15.31 2.98
C VAL A 248 -0.78 -14.68 4.00
N THR A 249 -0.91 -13.37 4.19
CA THR A 249 -0.10 -12.61 5.16
C THR A 249 -0.94 -12.07 6.31
N TYR A 250 -0.35 -12.00 7.51
CA TYR A 250 -1.05 -11.59 8.73
C TYR A 250 -0.23 -10.58 9.52
N CYS A 251 -0.89 -9.68 10.26
CA CYS A 251 -0.18 -8.74 11.12
C CYS A 251 0.35 -9.39 12.42
N ASN A 252 -0.21 -10.52 12.84
CA ASN A 252 0.20 -11.29 14.01
C ASN A 252 -0.42 -12.70 14.01
N VAL A 253 0.04 -13.55 14.93
CA VAL A 253 -0.44 -14.93 15.11
C VAL A 253 -1.93 -15.00 15.47
N ALA A 254 -2.47 -14.00 16.19
CA ALA A 254 -3.89 -13.98 16.54
C ALA A 254 -4.77 -13.85 15.28
N CYS A 255 -4.41 -12.93 14.38
CA CYS A 255 -5.08 -12.78 13.08
C CYS A 255 -4.96 -14.06 12.24
N GLN A 256 -3.78 -14.70 12.22
CA GLN A 256 -3.61 -15.98 11.53
C GLN A 256 -4.56 -17.05 12.07
N LYS A 257 -4.70 -17.19 13.41
CA LYS A 257 -5.59 -18.18 14.02
C LYS A 257 -7.07 -17.93 13.69
N VAL A 258 -7.51 -16.67 13.75
CA VAL A 258 -8.89 -16.30 13.43
C VAL A 258 -9.18 -16.62 11.96
N ASP A 259 -8.34 -16.18 11.05
CA ASP A 259 -8.53 -16.45 9.62
C ASP A 259 -8.48 -17.94 9.31
N TRP A 260 -7.61 -18.69 10.00
CA TRP A 260 -7.52 -20.14 9.87
C TRP A 260 -8.83 -20.86 10.17
N GLN A 261 -9.53 -20.43 11.21
CA GLN A 261 -10.77 -21.07 11.65
C GLN A 261 -11.93 -20.85 10.67
N TYR A 262 -11.99 -19.69 10.02
CA TYR A 262 -13.19 -19.28 9.28
C TYR A 262 -13.04 -19.29 7.76
N VAL A 263 -11.88 -18.92 7.23
CA VAL A 263 -11.70 -18.65 5.79
C VAL A 263 -10.61 -19.51 5.20
N HIS A 264 -9.49 -19.65 5.90
CA HIS A 264 -8.31 -20.26 5.32
C HIS A 264 -8.39 -21.78 5.27
N PHE A 265 -9.05 -22.44 6.24
CA PHE A 265 -9.15 -23.91 6.24
C PHE A 265 -9.94 -24.45 5.04
N SER A 266 -11.02 -23.80 4.64
CA SER A 266 -11.81 -24.19 3.46
C SER A 266 -11.03 -23.98 2.18
N GLN A 267 -10.32 -22.86 2.05
CA GLN A 267 -9.45 -22.57 0.90
C GLN A 267 -8.26 -23.54 0.80
N MET A 268 -7.66 -23.92 1.93
CA MET A 268 -6.52 -24.86 1.93
C MET A 268 -6.97 -26.27 1.52
N SER A 269 -8.16 -26.69 1.95
CA SER A 269 -8.77 -27.95 1.49
C SER A 269 -8.95 -27.95 -0.04
N LEU A 270 -9.48 -26.86 -0.59
CA LEU A 270 -9.60 -26.66 -2.04
C LEU A 270 -8.25 -26.72 -2.76
N MET A 271 -7.22 -26.01 -2.27
CA MET A 271 -5.88 -26.07 -2.88
C MET A 271 -5.26 -27.46 -2.83
N ILE A 272 -5.45 -28.21 -1.73
CA ILE A 272 -4.97 -29.59 -1.63
C ILE A 272 -5.68 -30.45 -2.68
N ILE A 273 -7.00 -30.29 -2.84
CA ILE A 273 -7.77 -31.02 -3.85
C ILE A 273 -7.28 -30.66 -5.26
N GLU A 274 -7.11 -29.38 -5.59
CA GLU A 274 -6.62 -28.94 -6.91
C GLU A 274 -5.19 -29.42 -7.19
N HIS A 275 -4.30 -29.36 -6.20
CA HIS A 275 -2.93 -29.86 -6.35
C HIS A 275 -2.93 -31.39 -6.55
N SER A 276 -3.77 -32.11 -5.81
CA SER A 276 -3.96 -33.55 -5.97
C SER A 276 -4.48 -33.88 -7.37
N GLN A 277 -5.47 -33.12 -7.87
CA GLN A 277 -6.01 -33.27 -9.21
C GLN A 277 -4.95 -33.02 -10.29
N ARG A 278 -4.13 -31.98 -10.15
CA ARG A 278 -3.02 -31.70 -11.09
C ARG A 278 -1.97 -32.81 -11.13
N LEU A 279 -1.76 -33.51 -10.02
CA LEU A 279 -0.86 -34.68 -9.98
C LEU A 279 -1.53 -35.94 -10.56
N LEU A 280 -2.86 -36.03 -10.48
CA LEU A 280 -3.63 -37.16 -11.02
C LEU A 280 -3.83 -37.05 -12.54
N THR A 281 -3.92 -35.84 -13.12
CA THR A 281 -4.19 -35.68 -14.56
C THR A 281 -3.16 -36.37 -15.47
N PRO A 282 -1.82 -36.23 -15.28
CA PRO A 282 -0.86 -36.97 -16.10
C PRO A 282 -0.95 -38.48 -15.93
N LEU A 283 -1.36 -38.95 -14.75
CA LEU A 283 -1.49 -40.36 -14.42
C LEU A 283 -2.71 -40.97 -15.09
N GLN A 284 -3.83 -40.23 -15.12
CA GLN A 284 -5.04 -40.58 -15.87
C GLN A 284 -4.77 -40.56 -17.38
N GLU A 285 -4.04 -39.57 -17.89
CA GLU A 285 -3.61 -39.51 -19.30
C GLU A 285 -2.74 -40.72 -19.66
N ALA A 286 -1.75 -41.06 -18.84
CA ALA A 286 -0.91 -42.24 -19.04
C ALA A 286 -1.72 -43.55 -19.04
N GLN A 287 -2.70 -43.66 -18.14
CA GLN A 287 -3.58 -44.84 -18.08
C GLN A 287 -4.48 -44.94 -19.32
N ALA A 288 -5.01 -43.82 -19.81
CA ALA A 288 -5.77 -43.78 -21.06
C ALA A 288 -4.90 -44.17 -22.27
N HIS A 289 -3.63 -43.74 -22.30
CA HIS A 289 -2.67 -44.16 -23.32
C HIS A 289 -2.41 -45.68 -23.28
N LEU A 290 -2.25 -46.28 -22.10
CA LEU A 290 -2.05 -47.72 -21.96
C LEU A 290 -3.27 -48.52 -22.45
N GLN A 291 -4.49 -48.11 -22.09
CA GLN A 291 -5.72 -48.76 -22.55
C GLN A 291 -5.87 -48.68 -24.08
N ASN A 292 -5.48 -47.56 -24.68
CA ASN A 292 -5.47 -47.42 -26.15
C ASN A 292 -4.46 -48.40 -26.80
N ILE A 293 -3.25 -48.53 -26.22
CA ILE A 293 -2.23 -49.48 -26.68
C ILE A 293 -2.74 -50.93 -26.58
N GLU A 294 -3.35 -51.31 -25.45
CA GLU A 294 -3.95 -52.65 -25.26
C GLU A 294 -5.04 -52.95 -26.30
N SER A 295 -5.88 -51.96 -26.61
CA SER A 295 -6.90 -52.08 -27.66
C SER A 295 -6.27 -52.32 -29.04
N ILE A 296 -5.24 -51.56 -29.40
CA ILE A 296 -4.51 -51.71 -30.67
C ILE A 296 -3.86 -53.11 -30.76
N ILE A 297 -3.20 -53.56 -29.70
CA ILE A 297 -2.57 -54.90 -29.64
C ILE A 297 -3.63 -55.99 -29.83
N THR A 298 -4.76 -55.90 -29.12
CA THR A 298 -5.86 -56.88 -29.21
C THR A 298 -6.46 -56.94 -30.61
N SER A 299 -6.72 -55.78 -31.25
CA SER A 299 -7.21 -55.73 -32.63
C SER A 299 -6.20 -56.31 -33.63
N THR A 300 -4.91 -56.01 -33.46
CA THR A 300 -3.83 -56.52 -34.33
C THR A 300 -3.69 -58.04 -34.23
N LEU A 301 -3.71 -58.59 -33.01
CA LEU A 301 -3.70 -60.04 -32.76
C LEU A 301 -4.93 -60.73 -33.35
N THR A 302 -6.11 -60.13 -33.21
CA THR A 302 -7.36 -60.69 -33.77
C THR A 302 -7.29 -60.78 -35.29
N ILE A 303 -6.79 -59.74 -35.96
CA ILE A 303 -6.57 -59.73 -37.41
C ILE A 303 -5.54 -60.80 -37.81
N ALA A 304 -4.43 -60.92 -37.08
CA ALA A 304 -3.40 -61.92 -37.36
C ALA A 304 -3.93 -63.36 -37.22
N ILE A 305 -4.70 -63.65 -36.17
CA ILE A 305 -5.33 -64.96 -35.95
C ILE A 305 -6.33 -65.24 -37.08
N HIS A 306 -7.19 -64.29 -37.42
CA HIS A 306 -8.16 -64.47 -38.51
C HIS A 306 -7.48 -64.75 -39.85
N ASN A 307 -6.39 -64.05 -40.17
CA ASN A 307 -5.62 -64.28 -41.39
C ASN A 307 -4.92 -65.65 -41.38
N THR A 308 -4.45 -66.12 -40.23
CA THR A 308 -3.78 -67.43 -40.10
C THR A 308 -4.77 -68.59 -40.26
N VAL A 309 -5.97 -68.48 -39.67
CA VAL A 309 -7.03 -69.49 -39.80
C VAL A 309 -7.49 -69.59 -41.26
N PHE A 310 -7.71 -68.45 -41.93
CA PHE A 310 -8.08 -68.44 -43.35
C PHE A 310 -7.03 -69.11 -44.25
N PHE A 311 -5.74 -68.93 -43.93
CA PHE A 311 -4.65 -69.55 -44.68
C PHE A 311 -4.59 -71.07 -44.52
N LEU A 312 -5.02 -71.61 -43.38
CA LEU A 312 -5.04 -73.05 -43.12
C LEU A 312 -6.18 -73.76 -43.83
N ASP A 313 -7.32 -73.09 -44.03
CA ASP A 313 -8.46 -73.66 -44.78
C ASP A 313 -8.17 -73.79 -46.29
N ASP A 314 -7.24 -72.99 -46.84
CA ASP A 314 -6.78 -73.09 -48.24
C ASP A 314 -5.67 -74.12 -48.46
N VAL A 315 -5.14 -74.76 -47.40
CA VAL A 315 -4.20 -75.88 -47.56
C VAL A 315 -4.99 -77.13 -47.93
N ALA A 316 -5.16 -77.35 -49.24
CA ALA A 316 -5.75 -78.57 -49.78
C ALA A 316 -5.14 -79.81 -49.11
N PRO A 317 -5.96 -80.80 -48.70
CA PRO A 317 -5.47 -81.99 -48.02
C PRO A 317 -4.47 -82.70 -48.94
N LEU A 318 -3.20 -82.69 -48.54
CA LEU A 318 -2.16 -83.51 -49.15
C LEU A 318 -2.57 -84.97 -48.95
N HIS A 319 -3.10 -85.58 -50.00
CA HIS A 319 -3.34 -87.01 -50.06
C HIS A 319 -2.00 -87.74 -49.95
N VAL A 320 -1.63 -88.13 -48.73
CA VAL A 320 -0.48 -88.98 -48.48
C VAL A 320 -0.85 -90.39 -48.94
N THR A 321 -0.44 -90.76 -50.15
CA THR A 321 -0.49 -92.16 -50.59
C THR A 321 0.60 -92.94 -49.86
N TYR A 322 0.22 -93.71 -48.83
CA TYR A 322 1.09 -94.72 -48.24
C TYR A 322 1.28 -95.85 -49.25
N ARG A 323 2.51 -96.04 -49.76
CA ARG A 323 2.90 -97.27 -50.47
C ARG A 323 3.40 -98.28 -49.44
N GLY A 324 2.62 -99.33 -49.23
CA GLY A 324 3.01 -100.62 -48.69
C GLY A 324 2.53 -101.69 -49.64
#